data_AF-A0A7V5P977-F1
#
_entry.id   AF-A0A7V5P977-F1
#
_cell.length_a   1.000
_cell.length_b   1.000
_cell.length_c   1.000
_cell.angle_alpha   90.00
_cell.angle_beta   90.00
_cell.angle_gamma   90.00
#
_symmetry.space_group_name_H-M   'P 1'
#
loop_
_entity.id
_entity.type
_entity.pdbx_description
1 polymer ?
#
loop_
_entity_poly.entity_id
_entity_poly.type
_entity_poly.pdbx_seq_one_letter_code
_entity_poly.pdbx_strand_id
1 'polypeptide(L)'
;MTSAAAPTPIERMAQRVRRFIHSVRPVLQSGGRSLAEEWLPADQLCLFLTQSRADQQHAINVARLLLHSGYASRDLICAALLHDVGKRAAIFTPWHRTAIVVLEACAPWALRRLGRQRPAARRGGGWLAPFAVHLTHAAEGASLALAAGASERSAELIRRHHDRAAAGDEELQMLIWADDRA
;
A
#
# COMPACT_ATOMS: atom_id res chain seq x y z
N MET A 1 -40.16 10.19 11.58
CA MET A 1 -38.77 10.41 11.16
C MET A 1 -37.90 9.40 11.89
N THR A 2 -37.66 8.24 11.28
CA THR A 2 -36.90 7.12 11.89
C THR A 2 -35.41 7.38 11.73
N SER A 3 -34.73 7.62 12.86
CA SER A 3 -33.29 7.75 12.95
C SER A 3 -32.64 6.39 12.62
N ALA A 4 -31.85 6.32 11.55
CA ALA A 4 -31.07 5.14 11.23
C ALA A 4 -29.93 5.00 12.24
N ALA A 5 -29.90 3.90 12.99
CA ALA A 5 -28.83 3.60 13.93
C ALA A 5 -27.47 3.52 13.21
N ALA A 6 -26.41 4.03 13.85
CA ALA A 6 -25.07 3.97 13.31
C ALA A 6 -24.64 2.50 13.12
N PRO A 7 -24.04 2.13 11.97
CA PRO A 7 -23.72 0.74 11.68
C PRO A 7 -22.75 0.18 12.70
N THR A 8 -23.02 -1.06 13.13
CA THR A 8 -22.18 -1.79 14.07
C THR A 8 -20.77 -2.01 13.52
N PRO A 9 -19.76 -2.25 14.38
CA PRO A 9 -18.40 -2.55 13.92
C PRO A 9 -18.33 -3.65 12.86
N ILE A 10 -19.21 -4.65 12.95
CA ILE A 10 -19.31 -5.80 12.04
C ILE A 10 -19.93 -5.40 10.70
N GLU A 11 -20.93 -4.54 10.68
CA GLU A 11 -21.52 -4.03 9.43
C GLU A 11 -20.55 -3.11 8.67
N ARG A 12 -19.81 -2.26 9.40
CA ARG A 12 -18.71 -1.47 8.81
C ARG A 12 -17.62 -2.37 8.23
N MET A 13 -17.35 -3.52 8.88
CA MET A 13 -16.40 -4.54 8.43
C MET A 13 -16.87 -5.25 7.16
N ALA A 14 -18.12 -5.70 7.11
CA ALA A 14 -18.72 -6.33 5.94
C ALA A 14 -18.77 -5.38 4.74
N GLN A 15 -19.01 -4.08 4.97
CA GLN A 15 -18.96 -3.04 3.94
C GLN A 15 -17.54 -2.78 3.41
N ARG A 16 -16.50 -2.91 4.24
CA ARG A 16 -15.10 -2.83 3.81
C ARG A 16 -14.70 -4.05 2.99
N VAL A 17 -15.04 -5.25 3.46
CA VAL A 17 -14.78 -6.51 2.75
C VAL A 17 -15.52 -6.54 1.41
N ARG A 18 -16.79 -6.12 1.37
CA ARG A 18 -17.60 -6.07 0.15
C ARG A 18 -17.09 -5.03 -0.86
N ARG A 19 -16.62 -3.86 -0.40
CA ARG A 19 -15.98 -2.86 -1.28
C ARG A 19 -14.65 -3.36 -1.83
N PHE A 20 -13.85 -4.03 -1.01
CA PHE A 20 -12.58 -4.63 -1.42
C PHE A 20 -12.76 -5.78 -2.43
N ILE A 21 -13.82 -6.58 -2.29
CA ILE A 21 -14.17 -7.62 -3.27
C ILE A 21 -14.71 -7.00 -4.57
N HIS A 22 -15.44 -5.89 -4.49
CA HIS A 22 -15.98 -5.19 -5.67
C HIS A 22 -15.00 -4.23 -6.37
N SER A 23 -13.84 -3.91 -5.79
CA SER A 23 -12.82 -3.08 -6.44
C SER A 23 -11.96 -3.85 -7.45
N VAL A 24 -12.22 -5.15 -7.64
CA VAL A 24 -11.60 -5.97 -8.69
C VAL A 24 -12.27 -5.71 -10.05
N ARG A 25 -12.02 -4.50 -10.56
CA ARG A 25 -11.77 -4.13 -11.96
C ARG A 25 -11.99 -2.62 -12.07
N PRO A 26 -10.89 -1.87 -12.31
CA PRO A 26 -10.95 -0.93 -13.40
C PRO A 26 -9.83 -1.19 -14.40
N VAL A 27 -10.24 -1.13 -15.66
CA VAL A 27 -9.37 -0.92 -16.82
C VAL A 27 -8.45 0.26 -16.52
N LEU A 28 -7.15 0.10 -16.81
CA LEU A 28 -6.21 1.22 -16.84
C LEU A 28 -6.79 2.30 -17.76
N GLN A 29 -7.38 3.34 -17.18
CA GLN A 29 -7.68 4.53 -17.96
C GLN A 29 -6.34 5.09 -18.42
N SER A 30 -6.23 5.34 -19.73
CA SER A 30 -5.01 5.72 -20.45
C SER A 30 -4.24 6.91 -19.86
N GLY A 31 -4.85 7.71 -18.97
CA GLY A 31 -4.20 8.81 -18.25
C GLY A 31 -3.53 8.45 -16.91
N GLY A 32 -3.47 7.18 -16.52
CA GLY A 32 -2.80 6.76 -15.28
C GLY A 32 -1.27 6.72 -15.40
N ARG A 33 -0.78 6.18 -16.51
CA ARG A 33 0.66 6.06 -16.79
C ARG A 33 1.33 7.42 -17.00
N SER A 34 0.61 8.38 -17.58
CA SER A 34 1.13 9.74 -17.79
C SER A 34 1.45 10.46 -16.48
N LEU A 35 0.70 10.20 -15.40
CA LEU A 35 1.00 10.78 -14.09
C LEU A 35 2.31 10.24 -13.51
N ALA A 36 2.53 8.93 -13.61
CA ALA A 36 3.80 8.35 -13.15
C ALA A 36 4.98 8.86 -13.97
N GLU A 37 4.83 9.01 -15.29
CA GLU A 37 5.86 9.56 -16.19
C GLU A 37 6.17 11.05 -15.91
N GLU A 38 5.19 11.83 -15.46
CA GLU A 38 5.37 13.24 -15.11
C GLU A 38 6.14 13.41 -13.78
N TRP A 39 5.85 12.55 -12.80
CA TRP A 39 6.33 12.72 -11.43
C TRP A 39 7.57 11.91 -11.08
N LEU A 40 7.85 10.81 -11.81
CA LEU A 40 8.98 9.92 -11.56
C LEU A 40 10.07 10.09 -12.64
N PRO A 41 11.33 10.32 -12.24
CA PRO A 41 12.48 10.08 -13.10
C PRO A 41 12.53 8.65 -13.64
N ALA A 42 13.29 8.44 -14.72
CA ALA A 42 13.34 7.18 -15.46
C ALA A 42 13.57 5.94 -14.55
N ASP A 43 14.53 5.98 -13.63
CA ASP A 43 14.85 4.85 -12.77
C ASP A 43 13.72 4.52 -11.77
N GLN A 44 13.08 5.56 -11.22
CA GLN A 44 11.92 5.42 -10.33
C GLN A 44 10.68 4.94 -11.09
N LEU A 45 10.51 5.37 -12.34
CA LEU A 45 9.44 4.89 -13.22
C LEU A 45 9.65 3.41 -13.56
N CYS A 46 10.87 2.99 -13.88
CA CYS A 46 11.21 1.58 -14.07
C CYS A 46 10.86 0.77 -12.82
N LEU A 47 11.16 1.31 -11.63
CA LEU A 47 10.81 0.71 -10.36
C LEU A 47 9.29 0.56 -10.20
N PHE A 48 8.51 1.62 -10.46
CA PHE A 48 7.05 1.63 -10.44
C PHE A 48 6.44 0.56 -11.36
N LEU A 49 6.96 0.43 -12.58
CA LEU A 49 6.44 -0.50 -13.59
C LEU A 49 6.58 -1.98 -13.20
N THR A 50 7.40 -2.31 -12.21
CA THR A 50 7.50 -3.68 -11.68
C THR A 50 6.36 -4.05 -10.73
N GLN A 51 5.60 -3.07 -10.21
CA GLN A 51 4.43 -3.32 -9.38
C GLN A 51 3.36 -4.08 -10.17
N SER A 52 2.46 -4.79 -9.49
CA SER A 52 1.32 -5.40 -10.19
C SER A 52 0.44 -4.30 -10.80
N ARG A 53 -0.30 -4.60 -11.87
CA ARG A 53 -1.21 -3.61 -12.49
C ARG A 53 -2.23 -3.04 -11.50
N ALA A 54 -2.67 -3.84 -10.54
CA ALA A 54 -3.58 -3.40 -9.49
C ALA A 54 -2.90 -2.40 -8.56
N ASP A 55 -1.67 -2.70 -8.12
CA ASP A 55 -0.92 -1.81 -7.23
C ASP A 55 -0.49 -0.51 -7.95
N GLN A 56 -0.16 -0.58 -9.24
CA GLN A 56 0.09 0.62 -10.06
C GLN A 56 -1.14 1.53 -10.11
N GLN A 57 -2.33 0.97 -10.40
CA GLN A 57 -3.56 1.74 -10.46
C GLN A 57 -3.94 2.34 -9.10
N HIS A 58 -3.78 1.56 -8.04
CA HIS A 58 -3.98 2.01 -6.66
C HIS A 58 -3.07 3.20 -6.34
N ALA A 59 -1.76 3.06 -6.57
CA ALA A 59 -0.79 4.12 -6.31
C ALA A 59 -1.07 5.40 -7.13
N ILE A 60 -1.52 5.27 -8.38
CA ILE A 60 -1.99 6.41 -9.20
C ILE A 60 -3.21 7.09 -8.58
N ASN A 61 -4.19 6.32 -8.06
CA ASN A 61 -5.36 6.88 -7.40
C ASN A 61 -4.97 7.65 -6.12
N VAL A 62 -4.05 7.09 -5.33
CA VAL A 62 -3.49 7.76 -4.14
C VAL A 62 -2.83 9.08 -4.52
N ALA A 63 -1.93 9.06 -5.52
CA ALA A 63 -1.25 10.26 -6.01
C ALA A 63 -2.23 11.32 -6.52
N ARG A 64 -3.25 10.92 -7.28
CA ARG A 64 -4.31 11.84 -7.73
C ARG A 64 -5.05 12.44 -6.55
N LEU A 65 -5.46 11.63 -5.58
CA LEU A 65 -6.24 12.12 -4.44
C LEU A 65 -5.44 13.14 -3.61
N LEU A 66 -4.13 12.93 -3.45
CA LEU A 66 -3.21 13.89 -2.83
C LEU A 66 -3.15 15.20 -3.60
N LEU A 67 -2.93 15.14 -4.92
CA LEU A 67 -2.88 16.32 -5.79
C LEU A 67 -4.19 17.12 -5.75
N HIS A 68 -5.34 16.45 -5.82
CA HIS A 68 -6.66 17.10 -5.72
C HIS A 68 -6.91 17.70 -4.34
N SER A 69 -6.24 17.18 -3.31
CA SER A 69 -6.31 17.69 -1.93
C SER A 69 -5.29 18.83 -1.67
N GLY A 70 -4.55 19.27 -2.69
CA GLY A 70 -3.59 20.37 -2.60
C GLY A 70 -2.17 19.95 -2.22
N TYR A 71 -1.89 18.65 -2.08
CA TYR A 71 -0.57 18.14 -1.73
C TYR A 71 0.20 17.74 -2.98
N ALA A 72 1.18 18.56 -3.35
CA ALA A 72 1.96 18.42 -4.59
C ALA A 72 3.48 18.39 -4.37
N SER A 73 3.93 18.08 -3.15
CA SER A 73 5.33 17.86 -2.83
C SER A 73 5.88 16.70 -3.67
N ARG A 74 7.02 16.90 -4.35
CA ARG A 74 7.66 15.85 -5.16
C ARG A 74 7.93 14.60 -4.33
N ASP A 75 8.38 14.78 -3.09
CA ASP A 75 8.74 13.67 -2.22
C ASP A 75 7.51 12.83 -1.84
N LEU A 76 6.39 13.50 -1.55
CA LEU A 76 5.13 12.86 -1.20
C LEU A 76 4.49 12.13 -2.39
N ILE A 77 4.47 12.74 -3.58
CA ILE A 77 3.89 12.08 -4.76
C ILE A 77 4.76 10.92 -5.22
N CYS A 78 6.09 11.05 -5.16
CA CYS A 78 7.00 9.92 -5.37
C CYS A 78 6.73 8.79 -4.37
N ALA A 79 6.60 9.11 -3.08
CA ALA A 79 6.24 8.14 -2.06
C ALA A 79 4.89 7.48 -2.32
N ALA A 80 3.87 8.24 -2.72
CA ALA A 80 2.55 7.72 -3.06
C ALA A 80 2.59 6.74 -4.24
N LEU A 81 3.38 7.04 -5.27
CA LEU A 81 3.51 6.16 -6.44
C LEU A 81 4.28 4.87 -6.11
N LEU A 82 5.23 4.93 -5.18
CA LEU A 82 6.14 3.81 -4.85
C LEU A 82 5.85 3.10 -3.51
N HIS A 83 4.86 3.51 -2.71
CA HIS A 83 4.68 2.99 -1.34
C HIS A 83 4.52 1.47 -1.27
N ASP A 84 3.89 0.89 -2.29
CA ASP A 84 3.62 -0.54 -2.39
C ASP A 84 4.65 -1.34 -3.19
N VAL A 85 5.75 -0.70 -3.59
CA VAL A 85 6.73 -1.29 -4.48
C VAL A 85 7.47 -2.50 -3.88
N GLY A 86 7.55 -2.58 -2.55
CA GLY A 86 8.08 -3.73 -1.82
C GLY A 86 7.18 -4.97 -1.86
N LYS A 87 5.91 -4.85 -2.29
CA LYS A 87 4.99 -6.00 -2.46
C LYS A 87 5.34 -6.86 -3.68
N ARG A 88 6.25 -6.39 -4.56
CA ARG A 88 6.68 -7.04 -5.81
C ARG A 88 7.12 -8.50 -5.67
N ALA A 89 7.67 -8.88 -4.51
CA ALA A 89 8.19 -10.24 -4.26
C ALA A 89 7.11 -11.24 -3.79
N ALA A 90 5.91 -10.77 -3.45
CA ALA A 90 4.85 -11.61 -2.90
C ALA A 90 3.73 -11.86 -3.92
N ILE A 91 3.47 -13.14 -4.18
CA ILE A 91 2.21 -13.57 -4.81
C ILE A 91 1.11 -13.48 -3.73
N PHE A 92 0.52 -12.30 -3.57
CA PHE A 92 -0.64 -12.13 -2.71
C PHE A 92 -1.89 -12.71 -3.39
N THR A 93 -2.22 -13.96 -3.09
CA THR A 93 -3.55 -14.48 -3.46
C THR A 93 -4.62 -13.76 -2.63
N PRO A 94 -5.87 -13.62 -3.13
CA PRO A 94 -6.96 -12.96 -2.39
C PRO A 94 -7.14 -13.50 -0.96
N TRP A 95 -6.94 -14.81 -0.76
CA TRP A 95 -7.00 -15.46 0.53
C TRP A 95 -5.92 -15.00 1.52
N HIS A 96 -4.69 -14.76 1.04
CA HIS A 96 -3.63 -14.24 1.90
C HIS A 96 -3.93 -12.80 2.36
N ARG A 97 -4.52 -11.97 1.49
CA ARG A 97 -4.94 -10.61 1.86
C ARG A 97 -6.05 -10.64 2.90
N THR A 98 -7.06 -11.51 2.74
CA THR A 98 -8.11 -11.69 3.76
C THR A 98 -7.54 -12.19 5.08
N ALA A 99 -6.61 -13.15 5.05
CA ALA A 99 -5.98 -13.68 6.25
C ALA A 99 -5.14 -12.64 7.00
N ILE A 100 -4.41 -11.75 6.29
CA ILE A 100 -3.66 -10.63 6.90
C ILE A 100 -4.63 -9.68 7.62
N VAL A 101 -5.70 -9.25 6.95
CA VAL A 101 -6.69 -8.33 7.54
C VAL A 101 -7.38 -8.95 8.78
N VAL A 102 -7.72 -10.25 8.72
CA VAL A 102 -8.32 -10.96 9.87
C VAL A 102 -7.30 -11.10 11.01
N LEU A 103 -6.05 -11.42 10.72
CA LEU A 103 -5.02 -11.59 11.73
C LEU A 103 -4.59 -10.26 12.37
N GLU A 104 -4.53 -9.16 11.63
CA GLU A 104 -4.33 -7.82 12.21
C GLU A 104 -5.41 -7.47 13.21
N ALA A 105 -6.68 -7.76 12.88
CA ALA A 105 -7.82 -7.42 13.71
C ALA A 105 -7.98 -8.33 14.94
N CYS A 106 -7.78 -9.64 14.77
CA CYS A 106 -8.10 -10.63 15.81
C CYS A 106 -6.89 -11.11 16.60
N ALA A 107 -5.69 -11.11 16.01
CA ALA A 107 -4.50 -11.68 16.62
C ALA A 107 -3.19 -11.06 16.08
N PRO A 108 -2.93 -9.76 16.34
CA PRO A 108 -1.75 -9.07 15.82
C PRO A 108 -0.43 -9.70 16.30
N TRP A 109 -0.45 -10.33 17.48
CA TRP A 109 0.68 -11.11 18.00
C TRP A 109 0.98 -12.36 17.16
N ALA A 110 -0.05 -13.03 16.62
CA ALA A 110 0.09 -14.18 15.75
C ALA A 110 0.62 -13.78 14.38
N LEU A 111 0.15 -12.65 13.83
CA LEU A 111 0.67 -12.07 12.60
C LEU A 111 2.16 -11.74 12.71
N ARG A 112 2.58 -11.08 13.80
CA ARG A 112 4.00 -10.78 14.05
C ARG A 112 4.84 -12.05 14.21
N ARG A 113 4.27 -13.12 14.78
CA ARG A 113 4.96 -14.41 14.91
C ARG A 113 5.10 -15.11 13.56
N LEU A 114 4.06 -15.10 12.73
CA LEU A 114 4.05 -15.69 11.39
C LEU A 114 5.02 -14.96 10.45
N GLY A 115 5.01 -13.63 10.44
CA GLY A 115 5.92 -12.86 9.59
C GLY A 115 7.40 -12.86 10.02
N ARG A 116 7.71 -13.26 11.27
CA ARG A 116 9.10 -13.51 11.73
C ARG A 116 9.65 -14.86 11.31
N GLN A 117 8.81 -15.81 10.90
CA GLN A 117 9.28 -17.09 10.39
C GLN A 117 9.77 -16.91 8.96
N ARG A 118 11.07 -16.67 8.79
CA ARG A 118 11.72 -16.75 7.48
C ARG A 118 11.44 -18.15 6.90
N PRO A 119 10.82 -18.27 5.72
CA PRO A 119 10.70 -19.58 5.08
C PRO A 119 12.12 -20.09 4.84
N ALA A 120 12.44 -21.26 5.38
CA ALA A 120 13.61 -21.99 4.93
C ALA A 120 13.51 -22.10 3.41
N ALA A 121 14.50 -21.56 2.71
CA ALA A 121 14.52 -21.42 1.26
C ALA A 121 14.16 -22.75 0.56
N ARG A 122 12.90 -22.92 0.21
CA ARG A 122 12.46 -23.88 -0.80
C ARG A 122 11.94 -23.05 -1.95
N ARG A 123 12.55 -23.26 -3.12
CA ARG A 123 12.10 -22.71 -4.40
C ARG A 123 10.62 -23.07 -4.55
N GLY A 124 9.75 -22.05 -4.47
CA GLY A 124 8.31 -22.20 -4.32
C GLY A 124 7.84 -21.56 -3.01
N GLY A 125 7.60 -20.24 -3.05
CA GLY A 125 7.29 -19.40 -1.90
C GLY A 125 6.23 -20.02 -0.99
N GLY A 126 6.62 -20.31 0.25
CA GLY A 126 5.72 -20.91 1.24
C GLY A 126 4.54 -19.98 1.58
N TRP A 127 3.43 -20.57 2.03
CA TRP A 127 2.20 -19.91 2.48
C TRP A 127 2.38 -18.78 3.52
N LEU A 128 3.55 -18.71 4.17
CA LEU A 128 3.91 -17.66 5.13
C LEU A 128 4.57 -16.43 4.51
N ALA A 129 5.07 -16.53 3.27
CA ALA A 129 5.78 -15.45 2.58
C ALA A 129 4.98 -14.14 2.49
N PRO A 130 3.64 -14.14 2.27
CA PRO A 130 2.84 -12.91 2.25
C PRO A 130 2.83 -12.16 3.59
N PHE A 131 2.92 -12.87 4.72
CA PHE A 131 2.93 -12.26 6.06
C PHE A 131 4.29 -11.66 6.41
N ALA A 132 5.37 -12.32 6.00
CA ALA A 132 6.72 -11.77 6.13
C ALA A 132 6.89 -10.51 5.26
N VAL A 133 6.41 -10.56 4.01
CA VAL A 133 6.41 -9.40 3.10
C VAL A 133 5.52 -8.28 3.62
N HIS A 134 4.36 -8.56 4.24
CA HIS A 134 3.56 -7.51 4.89
C HIS A 134 4.34 -6.76 5.99
N LEU A 135 5.22 -7.44 6.73
CA LEU A 135 6.04 -6.79 7.76
C LEU A 135 7.27 -6.06 7.21
N THR A 136 7.78 -6.44 6.03
CA THR A 136 9.04 -5.88 5.49
C THR A 136 8.85 -5.00 4.26
N HIS A 137 7.71 -5.03 3.58
CA HIS A 137 7.51 -4.37 2.29
C HIS A 137 7.70 -2.85 2.37
N ALA A 138 7.35 -2.21 3.48
CA ALA A 138 7.57 -0.78 3.65
C ALA A 138 9.07 -0.45 3.73
N ALA A 139 9.85 -1.22 4.50
CA ALA A 139 11.29 -1.03 4.62
C ALA A 139 12.05 -1.43 3.34
N GLU A 140 11.63 -2.53 2.71
CA GLU A 140 12.18 -2.99 1.44
C GLU A 140 11.82 -2.02 0.30
N GLY A 141 10.58 -1.54 0.26
CA GLY A 141 10.11 -0.53 -0.69
C GLY A 141 10.89 0.78 -0.55
N ALA A 142 11.15 1.24 0.67
CA ALA A 142 11.98 2.41 0.93
C ALA A 142 13.42 2.20 0.43
N SER A 143 14.00 1.02 0.66
CA SER A 143 15.35 0.68 0.21
C SER A 143 15.45 0.63 -1.32
N LEU A 144 14.43 0.05 -1.98
CA LEU A 144 14.30 0.02 -3.43
C LEU A 144 14.14 1.42 -4.03
N ALA A 145 13.35 2.28 -3.38
CA ALA A 145 13.16 3.66 -3.79
C ALA A 145 14.48 4.46 -3.72
N LEU A 146 15.24 4.34 -2.63
CA LEU A 146 16.58 4.95 -2.51
C LEU A 146 17.53 4.44 -3.59
N ALA A 147 17.54 3.13 -3.85
CA ALA A 147 18.38 2.55 -4.91
C ALA A 147 17.99 3.04 -6.32
N ALA A 148 16.74 3.44 -6.53
CA ALA A 148 16.26 4.08 -7.75
C ALA A 148 16.41 5.61 -7.75
N GLY A 149 17.12 6.18 -6.77
CA GLY A 149 17.40 7.62 -6.68
C GLY A 149 16.26 8.46 -6.11
N ALA A 150 15.32 7.87 -5.37
CA ALA A 150 14.36 8.65 -4.58
C ALA A 150 15.06 9.40 -3.43
N SER A 151 14.45 10.48 -2.97
CA SER A 151 14.97 11.24 -1.83
C SER A 151 14.83 10.46 -0.52
N GLU A 152 15.64 10.83 0.49
CA GLU A 152 15.50 10.32 1.86
C GLU A 152 14.09 10.57 2.42
N ARG A 153 13.47 11.70 2.04
CA ARG A 153 12.12 12.04 2.47
C ARG A 153 11.08 11.09 1.87
N SER A 154 11.14 10.82 0.57
CA SER A 154 10.26 9.82 -0.06
C SER A 154 10.45 8.44 0.56
N ALA A 155 11.69 8.02 0.78
CA ALA A 155 11.99 6.74 1.38
C ALA A 155 11.45 6.61 2.80
N GLU A 156 11.54 7.67 3.61
CA GLU A 156 10.99 7.70 4.96
C GLU A 156 9.45 7.62 4.96
N LEU A 157 8.79 8.36 4.07
CA LEU A 157 7.34 8.27 3.89
C LEU A 157 6.90 6.86 3.49
N ILE A 158 7.60 6.24 2.52
CA ILE A 158 7.38 4.83 2.13
C ILE A 158 7.65 3.89 3.30
N ARG A 159 8.66 4.12 4.12
CA ARG A 159 8.97 3.25 5.26
C ARG A 159 7.89 3.28 6.33
N ARG A 160 7.22 4.42 6.48
CA ARG A 160 6.29 4.69 7.58
C ARG A 160 4.83 4.75 7.17
N HIS A 161 4.46 4.47 5.92
CA HIS A 161 3.07 4.55 5.45
C HIS A 161 2.06 3.63 6.17
N HIS A 162 2.48 2.78 7.11
CA HIS A 162 1.60 2.03 8.03
C HIS A 162 1.56 2.59 9.47
N ASP A 163 2.41 3.56 9.79
CA ASP A 163 2.57 4.13 11.13
C ASP A 163 1.52 5.20 11.42
N ARG A 164 0.31 4.76 11.73
CA ARG A 164 -0.83 5.63 12.08
C ARG A 164 -0.63 6.40 13.40
N ALA A 165 0.35 6.01 14.23
CA ALA A 165 0.63 6.64 15.51
C ALA A 165 1.63 7.82 15.39
N ALA A 166 2.22 8.03 14.21
CA ALA A 166 3.16 9.11 13.92
C ALA A 166 2.48 10.49 13.95
N ALA A 167 2.37 11.10 15.13
CA ALA A 167 1.91 12.47 15.26
C ALA A 167 2.98 13.46 14.74
N GLY A 168 2.54 14.52 14.06
CA GLY A 168 3.39 15.66 13.68
C GLY A 168 3.98 15.64 12.26
N ASP A 169 3.72 14.60 11.47
CA ASP A 169 4.14 14.53 10.06
C ASP A 169 2.91 14.60 9.14
N GLU A 170 2.59 15.80 8.64
CA GLU A 170 1.40 16.06 7.83
C GLU A 170 1.39 15.27 6.52
N GLU A 171 2.51 15.24 5.79
CA GLU A 171 2.63 14.50 4.53
C GLU A 171 2.44 13.00 4.75
N LEU A 172 2.99 12.45 5.84
CA LEU A 172 2.80 11.05 6.20
C LEU A 172 1.32 10.75 6.52
N GLN A 173 0.67 11.61 7.30
CA GLN A 173 -0.75 11.46 7.62
C GLN A 173 -1.62 11.54 6.37
N MET A 174 -1.27 12.42 5.43
CA MET A 174 -1.99 12.54 4.16
C MET A 174 -1.75 11.36 3.24
N LEU A 175 -0.53 10.82 3.19
CA LEU A 175 -0.24 9.59 2.47
C LEU A 175 -1.12 8.44 2.99
N ILE A 176 -1.17 8.25 4.31
CA ILE A 176 -2.02 7.23 4.95
C ILE A 176 -3.51 7.49 4.67
N TRP A 177 -3.95 8.74 4.77
CA TRP A 177 -5.33 9.13 4.52
C TRP A 177 -5.78 8.85 3.08
N ALA A 178 -4.89 9.11 2.11
CA ALA A 178 -5.15 8.91 0.69
C ALA A 178 -5.12 7.43 0.32
N ASP A 179 -4.15 6.67 0.88
CA ASP A 179 -4.05 5.22 0.72
C ASP A 179 -5.32 4.50 1.19
N ASP A 180 -5.89 4.92 2.32
CA ASP A 180 -7.14 4.38 2.87
C ASP A 180 -8.40 4.68 2.01
N ARG A 181 -8.32 5.59 1.03
CA ARG A 181 -9.48 6.15 0.30
C ARG A 181 -9.44 5.98 -1.22
N ALA A 182 -8.27 5.68 -1.79
CA ALA A 182 -8.04 5.45 -3.20
C ALA A 182 -8.65 4.14 -3.74
#